data_AF-A0A2U0S7P9-F1
#
_entry.id   AF-A0A2U0S7P9-F1
#
_cell.length_a   1.000
_cell.length_b   1.000
_cell.length_c   1.000
_cell.angle_alpha   90.00
_cell.angle_beta   90.00
_cell.angle_gamma   90.00
#
_symmetry.space_group_name_H-M   'P 1'
#
loop_
_entity.id
_entity.type
_entity.pdbx_description
1 polymer ?
#
loop_
_entity_poly.entity_id
_entity_poly.type
_entity_poly.pdbx_seq_one_letter_code
_entity_poly.pdbx_strand_id
1 'polypeptide(L)' 'MGHRKKSAPRHGSLAYLPRGRAKRTVGRIRFWPKVEEGPTMLGFMGYKAGMT' A
#
# COMPACT_ATOMS: atom_id res chain seq x y z
N MET A 1 -15.84 28.32 -19.50
CA MET A 1 -15.00 27.50 -18.58
C MET A 1 -13.68 28.25 -18.40
N GLY A 2 -13.47 28.90 -17.25
CA GLY A 2 -12.34 29.82 -17.01
C GLY A 2 -11.25 29.20 -16.13
N HIS A 3 -10.08 29.85 -16.09
CA HIS A 3 -9.00 29.46 -15.18
C HIS A 3 -9.47 29.48 -13.72
N ARG A 4 -8.97 28.53 -12.93
CA ARG A 4 -9.36 28.40 -11.52
C ARG A 4 -8.96 29.66 -10.74
N LYS A 5 -9.92 30.30 -10.07
CA LYS A 5 -9.69 31.59 -9.35
C LYS A 5 -8.73 31.48 -8.18
N LYS A 6 -8.62 30.31 -7.52
CA LYS A 6 -7.72 30.05 -6.39
C LYS A 6 -7.02 28.71 -6.56
N SER A 7 -5.73 28.64 -6.20
CA SER A 7 -5.02 27.37 -6.09
C SER A 7 -5.66 26.49 -5.02
N ALA A 8 -5.69 25.18 -5.24
CA ALA A 8 -6.07 24.22 -4.20
C ALA A 8 -5.18 22.98 -4.30
N PRO A 9 -4.88 22.32 -3.17
CA PRO A 9 -4.14 21.08 -3.17
C PRO A 9 -4.93 19.98 -3.89
N ARG A 10 -4.22 18.92 -4.27
CA ARG A 10 -4.82 17.74 -4.87
C ARG A 10 -5.68 17.02 -3.83
N HIS A 11 -6.87 16.58 -4.20
CA HIS A 11 -7.78 15.82 -3.34
C HIS A 11 -7.40 14.32 -3.24
N GLY A 12 -6.11 14.02 -3.11
CA GLY A 12 -5.60 12.66 -2.94
C GLY A 12 -4.26 12.40 -3.64
N SER A 13 -3.57 11.37 -3.17
CA SER A 13 -2.31 10.91 -3.78
C SER A 13 -2.56 10.14 -5.08
N LEU A 14 -1.79 10.47 -6.12
CA LEU A 14 -1.79 9.74 -7.39
C LEU A 14 -1.08 8.39 -7.33
N ALA A 15 -0.29 8.12 -6.29
CA ALA A 15 0.46 6.88 -6.18
C ALA A 15 -0.44 5.63 -6.09
N TYR A 16 -1.73 5.83 -5.79
CA TYR A 16 -2.75 4.78 -5.68
C TYR A 16 -3.64 4.67 -6.92
N LEU A 17 -3.22 5.21 -8.07
CA LEU A 17 -3.86 4.97 -9.35
C LEU A 17 -3.26 3.75 -10.08
N PRO A 18 -4.08 2.98 -10.82
CA PRO A 18 -5.54 3.04 -10.86
C PRO A 18 -6.16 2.51 -9.55
N ARG A 19 -7.33 3.04 -9.16
CA ARG A 19 -8.12 2.55 -8.02
C ARG A 19 -8.91 1.28 -8.37
N GLY A 20 -8.27 0.35 -9.08
CA GLY A 20 -8.82 -0.96 -9.42
C GLY A 20 -8.69 -1.95 -8.27
N ARG A 21 -9.41 -3.07 -8.35
CA ARG A 21 -9.23 -4.18 -7.39
C ARG A 21 -7.84 -4.79 -7.54
N ALA A 22 -7.25 -5.21 -6.42
CA ALA A 22 -6.01 -5.99 -6.47
C ALA A 22 -6.25 -7.34 -7.18
N LYS A 23 -5.28 -7.80 -7.97
CA LYS A 23 -5.35 -9.10 -8.65
C LYS A 23 -5.28 -10.30 -7.69
N ARG A 24 -4.68 -10.13 -6.50
CA ARG A 24 -4.42 -11.19 -5.53
C ARG A 24 -5.21 -10.95 -4.26
N THR A 25 -5.74 -12.01 -3.66
CA THR A 25 -6.40 -11.99 -2.35
C THR A 25 -5.41 -11.74 -1.21
N VAL A 26 -4.17 -12.19 -1.37
CA VAL A 26 -3.09 -12.03 -0.37
C VAL A 26 -2.17 -10.86 -0.74
N GLY A 27 -1.62 -10.20 0.28
CA GLY A 27 -0.64 -9.13 0.10
C GLY A 27 0.66 -9.65 -0.51
N ARG A 28 1.24 -8.88 -1.44
CA ARG A 28 2.57 -9.17 -2.01
C ARG A 28 3.59 -8.18 -1.46
N ILE A 29 4.57 -8.70 -0.74
CA ILE A 29 5.73 -7.91 -0.29
C ILE A 29 6.67 -7.70 -1.47
N ARG A 30 6.92 -6.44 -1.83
CA ARG A 30 7.80 -6.06 -2.96
C ARG A 30 9.24 -5.83 -2.53
N PHE A 31 9.44 -5.50 -1.26
CA PHE A 31 10.73 -5.20 -0.69
C PHE A 31 10.87 -5.94 0.63
N TRP A 32 11.95 -6.71 0.75
CA TRP A 32 12.32 -7.41 1.97
C TRP A 32 13.56 -6.73 2.57
N PRO A 33 13.67 -6.61 3.90
CA PRO A 33 14.87 -6.08 4.53
C PRO A 33 16.07 -7.00 4.27
N LYS A 34 17.26 -6.42 4.26
CA LYS A 34 18.52 -7.18 4.28
C LYS A 34 18.80 -7.61 5.72
N VAL A 35 19.29 -8.83 5.91
CA VAL A 35 19.63 -9.38 7.23
C VAL A 35 21.07 -9.87 7.21
N GLU A 36 21.83 -9.52 8.25
CA GLU A 36 23.25 -9.84 8.39
C GLU A 36 23.49 -11.04 9.32
N GLU A 37 22.61 -11.26 10.30
CA GLU A 37 22.76 -12.21 11.42
C GLU A 37 22.26 -13.65 11.11
N GLY A 38 22.28 -14.07 9.83
CA GLY A 38 21.93 -15.43 9.40
C GLY A 38 20.45 -15.66 9.01
N PRO A 39 20.05 -16.92 8.71
CA PRO A 39 18.70 -17.22 8.22
C PRO A 39 17.62 -16.87 9.25
N THR A 40 16.70 -15.98 8.88
CA THR A 40 15.58 -15.58 9.74
C THR A 40 14.27 -15.46 8.96
N MET A 41 13.15 -15.61 9.67
CA MET A 41 11.81 -15.45 9.10
C MET A 41 11.48 -13.96 8.97
N LEU A 42 11.24 -13.51 7.74
CA LEU A 42 10.94 -12.09 7.47
C LEU A 42 9.46 -11.73 7.50
N GLY A 43 8.58 -12.72 7.39
CA GLY A 43 7.15 -12.48 7.37
C GLY A 43 6.35 -13.75 7.55
N PHE A 44 5.09 -13.57 7.96
CA PHE A 44 4.12 -14.62 8.20
C PHE A 44 2.73 -14.17 7.74
N MET A 45 1.85 -15.13 7.40
CA MET A 45 0.48 -14.84 6.99
C MET A 45 -0.49 -15.01 8.15
N GLY A 46 -1.27 -13.97 8.44
CA GLY A 46 -2.35 -14.02 9.43
C GLY A 46 -3.71 -13.74 8.81
N TYR A 47 -4.77 -14.28 9.41
CA TYR A 47 -6.15 -13.96 9.08
C TYR A 47 -6.78 -13.18 10.22
N LYS A 48 -7.46 -12.07 9.90
CA LYS A 48 -8.16 -11.26 10.91
C LYS A 48 -9.39 -12.03 11.41
N ALA A 49 -9.40 -12.38 12.70
CA ALA A 49 -10.53 -13.09 13.32
C ALA A 49 -11.64 -12.14 13.83
N GLY A 50 -11.28 -10.97 14.34
CA GLY A 50 -12.22 -10.01 14.92
C GLY A 50 -11.52 -8.84 15.60
N MET A 51 -12.30 -7.98 16.24
CA MET A 51 -11.86 -6.95 17.19
C MET A 51 -12.85 -6.97 18.36
N THR A 52 -12.38 -6.72 19.58
CA THR A 52 -13.21 -6.55 20.78
C THR A 52 -13.37 -5.07 21.09
#